data_AF-A0A164FEY7-F1
#
_entry.id   AF-A0A164FEY7-F1
#
_cell.length_a   1.000
_cell.length_b   1.000
_cell.length_c   1.000
_cell.angle_alpha   90.00
_cell.angle_beta   90.00
_cell.angle_gamma   90.00
#
_symmetry.space_group_name_H-M   'P 1'
#
loop_
_entity.id
_entity.type
_entity.pdbx_description
1 polymer ?
#
loop_
_entity_poly.entity_id
_entity_poly.type
_entity_poly.pdbx_seq_one_letter_code
_entity_poly.pdbx_strand_id
1 'polypeptide(L)'
;RTVEEVDWITPGTKSGLLELSNFCQKRLRLFGEKRNDPNVAALSNLSPWLHFGQLSAQRCILEVKEYKAKYAKSVDVYIEETLIRRELSDNFCFYNRNYDNLKGTNKI
;
A
#
# COMPACT_ATOMS: atom_id res chain seq x y z
N ARG A 1 -18.81 14.10 -15.66
CA ARG A 1 -17.77 13.38 -16.44
C ARG A 1 -17.81 11.93 -16.01
N THR A 2 -17.93 10.99 -16.95
CA THR A 2 -17.79 9.55 -16.70
C THR A 2 -16.32 9.18 -16.91
N VAL A 3 -15.78 8.38 -16.01
CA VAL A 3 -14.42 7.81 -16.12
C VAL A 3 -14.58 6.38 -16.60
N GLU A 4 -13.78 5.98 -17.59
CA GLU A 4 -13.80 4.62 -18.13
C GLU A 4 -13.15 3.61 -17.16
N GLU A 5 -13.46 2.33 -17.36
CA GLU A 5 -12.84 1.26 -16.58
C GLU A 5 -11.36 1.13 -16.91
N VAL A 6 -10.55 0.82 -15.90
CA VAL A 6 -9.12 0.54 -16.06
C VAL A 6 -8.90 -0.87 -16.57
N ASP A 7 -7.99 -1.02 -17.54
CA ASP A 7 -7.70 -2.28 -18.24
C ASP A 7 -6.63 -3.16 -17.55
N TRP A 8 -5.84 -2.59 -16.65
CA TRP A 8 -4.68 -3.25 -16.03
C TRP A 8 -4.95 -3.87 -14.65
N ILE A 9 -6.14 -3.68 -14.08
CA ILE A 9 -6.53 -4.23 -12.77
C ILE A 9 -7.80 -5.04 -12.90
N THR A 10 -7.77 -6.27 -12.38
CA THR A 10 -9.00 -7.03 -12.12
C THR A 10 -9.43 -6.83 -10.67
N PRO A 11 -10.66 -6.35 -10.37
CA PRO A 11 -11.12 -6.21 -9.00
C PRO A 11 -11.37 -7.57 -8.32
N GLY A 12 -11.62 -7.54 -7.01
CA GLY A 12 -12.04 -8.67 -6.20
C GLY A 12 -10.92 -9.30 -5.36
N THR A 13 -11.31 -9.92 -4.24
CA THR A 13 -10.38 -10.51 -3.26
C THR A 13 -9.42 -11.53 -3.87
N LYS A 14 -9.90 -12.35 -4.81
CA LYS A 14 -9.06 -13.34 -5.51
C LYS A 14 -7.90 -12.67 -6.24
N SER A 15 -8.18 -11.61 -7.00
CA SER A 15 -7.18 -10.86 -7.75
C SER A 15 -6.23 -10.11 -6.81
N GLY A 16 -6.73 -9.55 -5.71
CA GLY A 16 -5.90 -8.88 -4.70
C GLY A 16 -4.92 -9.82 -3.99
N LEU A 17 -5.36 -11.03 -3.63
CA LEU A 17 -4.50 -12.07 -3.06
C LEU A 17 -3.44 -12.56 -4.06
N LEU A 18 -3.81 -12.69 -5.33
CA LEU A 18 -2.87 -13.04 -6.40
C LEU A 18 -1.80 -11.95 -6.56
N GLU A 19 -2.19 -10.68 -6.55
CA GLU A 19 -1.24 -9.56 -6.66
C GLU A 19 -0.32 -9.45 -5.44
N LEU A 20 -0.83 -9.71 -4.23
CA LEU A 20 -0.02 -9.77 -3.02
C LEU A 20 1.04 -10.88 -3.11
N SER A 21 0.64 -12.07 -3.57
CA SER A 21 1.56 -13.18 -3.79
C SER A 21 2.63 -12.83 -4.84
N ASN A 22 2.22 -12.24 -5.97
CA ASN A 22 3.14 -11.75 -7.01
C ASN A 22 4.12 -10.72 -6.46
N PHE A 23 3.66 -9.76 -5.66
CA PHE A 23 4.50 -8.75 -5.02
C PHE A 23 5.55 -9.43 -4.13
N CYS A 24 5.13 -10.28 -3.19
CA CYS A 24 6.04 -10.97 -2.26
C CYS A 24 7.12 -11.78 -2.98
N GLN A 25 6.74 -12.51 -4.03
CA GLN A 25 7.65 -13.41 -4.73
C GLN A 25 8.60 -12.69 -5.70
N LYS A 26 8.15 -11.63 -6.37
CA LYS A 26 8.88 -11.03 -7.51
C LYS A 26 9.47 -9.67 -7.22
N ARG A 27 8.79 -8.84 -6.44
CA ARG A 27 9.07 -7.39 -6.33
C ARG A 27 9.47 -6.94 -4.92
N LEU A 28 9.07 -7.66 -3.88
CA LEU A 28 9.39 -7.31 -2.49
C LEU A 28 10.89 -7.10 -2.27
N ARG A 29 11.75 -7.93 -2.89
CA ARG A 29 13.22 -7.77 -2.83
C ARG A 29 13.73 -6.38 -3.28
N LEU A 30 12.98 -5.70 -4.15
CA LEU A 30 13.32 -4.37 -4.70
C LEU A 30 12.67 -3.23 -3.89
N PHE A 31 11.57 -3.50 -3.18
CA PHE A 31 10.71 -2.48 -2.58
C PHE A 31 11.48 -1.49 -1.68
N GLY A 32 12.31 -2.00 -0.77
CA GLY A 32 13.05 -1.17 0.17
C GLY A 32 14.02 -0.17 -0.47
N GLU A 33 14.50 -0.42 -1.69
CA GLU A 33 15.50 0.42 -2.37
C GLU A 33 14.95 1.16 -3.58
N LYS A 34 13.95 0.59 -4.25
CA LYS A 34 13.48 1.06 -5.55
C LYS A 34 12.05 1.59 -5.54
N ARG A 35 11.34 1.59 -4.40
CA ARG A 35 9.96 2.13 -4.32
C ARG A 35 9.82 3.60 -4.77
N ASN A 36 10.89 4.38 -4.69
CA ASN A 36 10.90 5.79 -5.10
C ASN A 36 11.38 6.00 -6.55
N ASP A 37 11.75 4.92 -7.26
CA ASP A 37 12.14 4.98 -8.66
C ASP A 37 10.95 4.60 -9.55
N PRO A 38 10.31 5.55 -10.23
CA PRO A 38 9.13 5.27 -11.03
C PRO A 38 9.43 4.41 -12.27
N ASN A 39 10.69 4.24 -12.66
CA ASN A 39 11.09 3.40 -13.78
C ASN A 39 11.24 1.92 -13.39
N VAL A 40 11.14 1.61 -12.10
CA VAL A 40 11.25 0.24 -11.58
C VAL A 40 9.89 -0.20 -11.04
N ALA A 41 9.40 -1.33 -11.52
CA ALA A 41 8.20 -1.98 -11.00
C ALA A 41 8.48 -2.59 -9.60
N ALA A 42 8.71 -1.75 -8.60
CA ALA A 42 9.06 -2.14 -7.24
C ALA A 42 7.86 -2.13 -6.29
N LEU A 43 6.82 -1.35 -6.58
CA LEU A 43 5.64 -1.19 -5.70
C LEU A 43 4.78 -2.46 -5.64
N SER A 44 3.96 -2.56 -4.60
CA SER A 44 3.03 -3.67 -4.43
C SER A 44 1.86 -3.62 -5.40
N ASN A 45 1.47 -2.42 -5.82
CA ASN A 45 0.24 -2.12 -6.56
C ASN A 45 -1.05 -2.48 -5.82
N LEU A 46 -1.00 -2.73 -4.51
CA LEU A 46 -2.15 -3.22 -3.75
C LEU A 46 -3.16 -2.15 -3.33
N SER A 47 -2.86 -0.86 -3.54
CA SER A 47 -3.71 0.24 -3.11
C SER A 47 -5.17 0.17 -3.62
N PRO A 48 -5.49 -0.31 -4.84
CA PRO A 48 -6.88 -0.42 -5.27
C PRO A 48 -7.68 -1.40 -4.41
N TRP A 49 -7.13 -2.59 -4.15
CA TRP A 49 -7.81 -3.61 -3.33
C TRP A 49 -7.89 -3.22 -1.85
N LEU A 50 -6.87 -2.53 -1.34
CA LEU A 50 -6.86 -2.01 0.03
C LEU A 50 -7.91 -0.90 0.21
N HIS A 51 -8.01 0.02 -0.75
CA HIS A 51 -8.98 1.12 -0.70
C HIS A 51 -10.43 0.62 -0.65
N PHE A 52 -10.76 -0.40 -1.44
CA PHE A 52 -12.11 -0.98 -1.48
C PHE A 52 -12.35 -2.10 -0.45
N GLY A 53 -11.39 -2.37 0.45
CA GLY A 53 -11.53 -3.43 1.46
C GLY A 53 -11.62 -4.84 0.89
N GLN A 54 -11.25 -5.04 -0.38
CA GLN A 54 -11.22 -6.35 -1.03
C GLN A 54 -10.04 -7.20 -0.54
N LEU A 55 -9.05 -6.55 0.06
CA LEU A 55 -7.89 -7.16 0.70
C LEU A 55 -7.63 -6.49 2.05
N SER A 56 -7.36 -7.29 3.08
CA SER A 56 -7.03 -6.78 4.43
C SER A 56 -5.56 -6.36 4.51
N ALA A 57 -5.30 -5.15 5.02
CA ALA A 57 -3.94 -4.67 5.28
C ALA A 57 -3.18 -5.58 6.28
N GLN A 58 -3.89 -6.08 7.30
CA GLN A 58 -3.32 -7.02 8.27
C GLN A 58 -2.88 -8.32 7.58
N ARG A 59 -3.68 -8.84 6.64
CA ARG A 59 -3.31 -10.02 5.85
C ARG A 59 -2.05 -9.74 5.03
N CYS A 60 -1.93 -8.59 4.39
CA CYS A 60 -0.72 -8.22 3.66
C CYS A 60 0.53 -8.22 4.55
N ILE A 61 0.43 -7.68 5.77
CA ILE A 61 1.55 -7.64 6.71
C ILE A 61 1.95 -9.05 7.14
N LEU A 62 0.99 -9.92 7.46
CA LEU A 62 1.27 -11.32 7.81
C LEU A 62 2.04 -12.04 6.68
N GLU A 63 1.58 -11.91 5.44
CA GLU A 63 2.20 -12.54 4.27
C GLU A 63 3.61 -12.01 3.99
N VAL A 64 3.82 -10.69 4.09
CA VAL A 64 5.12 -10.06 3.83
C VAL A 64 6.14 -10.41 4.94
N LYS A 65 5.69 -10.61 6.19
CA LYS A 65 6.56 -10.99 7.31
C LYS A 65 7.24 -12.35 7.12
N GLU A 66 6.63 -13.29 6.40
CA GLU A 66 7.23 -14.58 6.07
C GLU A 66 8.53 -14.44 5.24
N TYR A 67 8.72 -13.30 4.58
CA TYR A 67 9.91 -13.00 3.77
C TYR A 67 10.99 -12.24 4.55
N LYS A 68 10.81 -11.95 5.84
CA LYS A 68 11.72 -11.11 6.62
C LYS A 68 13.15 -11.66 6.67
N ALA A 69 13.30 -12.98 6.74
CA ALA A 69 14.62 -13.63 6.70
C ALA A 69 15.39 -13.37 5.38
N LYS A 70 14.68 -13.14 4.27
CA LYS A 70 15.28 -12.91 2.95
C LYS A 70 15.43 -11.43 2.62
N TYR A 71 14.42 -10.62 2.97
CA TYR A 71 14.29 -9.23 2.51
C TYR A 71 13.96 -8.27 3.65
N ALA A 72 14.66 -8.39 4.80
CA ALA A 72 14.37 -7.65 6.03
C ALA A 72 14.10 -6.15 5.81
N LYS A 73 14.99 -5.45 5.11
CA LYS A 73 14.84 -4.01 4.80
C LYS A 73 13.55 -3.72 4.04
N SER A 74 13.25 -4.49 2.98
CA SER A 74 12.02 -4.30 2.21
C SER A 74 10.76 -4.62 3.01
N VAL A 75 10.80 -5.65 3.86
CA VAL A 75 9.69 -6.02 4.73
C VAL A 75 9.40 -4.90 5.73
N ASP A 76 10.43 -4.36 6.39
CA ASP A 76 10.27 -3.29 7.36
C ASP A 76 9.73 -2.01 6.71
N VAL A 77 10.26 -1.64 5.53
CA VAL A 77 9.75 -0.49 4.76
C VAL A 77 8.30 -0.73 4.30
N TYR A 78 7.92 -1.95 3.90
CA TYR A 78 6.54 -2.24 3.52
C TYR A 78 5.57 -2.11 4.69
N ILE A 79 5.97 -2.58 5.89
CA ILE A 79 5.17 -2.47 7.10
C ILE A 79 5.02 -1.00 7.50
N GLU A 80 6.08 -0.19 7.42
CA GLU A 80 6.03 1.26 7.68
C GLU A 80 4.99 1.97 6.80
N GLU A 81 5.00 1.70 5.49
CA GLU A 81 4.06 2.33 4.55
C GLU A 81 2.62 1.81 4.74
N THR A 82 2.44 0.51 4.99
CA THR A 82 1.11 -0.13 5.03
C THR A 82 0.41 -0.04 6.39
N LEU A 83 1.17 -0.02 7.48
CA LEU A 83 0.67 0.11 8.84
C LEU A 83 0.74 1.56 9.27
N ILE A 84 1.96 2.11 9.43
CA ILE A 84 2.16 3.41 10.06
C ILE A 84 1.57 4.54 9.21
N ARG A 85 1.99 4.67 7.95
CA ARG A 85 1.49 5.79 7.11
C ARG A 85 0.01 5.68 6.78
N ARG A 86 -0.48 4.47 6.50
CA ARG A 86 -1.90 4.25 6.20
C ARG A 86 -2.78 4.58 7.40
N GLU A 87 -2.46 4.04 8.58
CA GLU A 87 -3.28 4.28 9.79
C GLU A 87 -3.09 5.69 10.34
N LEU A 88 -1.93 6.32 10.11
CA LEU A 88 -1.74 7.74 10.38
C LEU A 88 -2.61 8.63 9.48
N SER A 89 -2.84 8.22 8.23
CA SER A 89 -3.75 8.94 7.32
C SER A 89 -5.20 8.83 7.81
N ASP A 90 -5.63 7.65 8.25
CA ASP A 90 -6.94 7.46 8.87
C ASP A 90 -7.07 8.28 10.17
N ASN A 91 -6.03 8.28 11.01
CA ASN A 91 -5.95 9.08 12.23
C ASN A 91 -6.10 10.58 11.91
N PHE A 92 -5.37 11.09 10.92
CA PHE A 92 -5.44 12.49 10.52
C PHE A 92 -6.84 12.86 10.05
N CYS A 93 -7.44 12.09 9.14
CA CYS A 93 -8.80 12.36 8.64
C CYS A 93 -9.87 12.23 9.74
N PHE A 94 -9.70 11.31 10.69
CA PHE A 94 -10.64 11.11 11.79
C PHE A 94 -10.60 12.26 12.80
N TYR A 95 -9.40 12.72 13.19
CA TYR A 95 -9.24 13.75 14.22
C TYR A 95 -9.19 15.18 13.66
N ASN A 96 -8.98 15.38 12.36
CA ASN A 96 -8.95 16.69 11.72
C ASN A 96 -10.13 16.87 10.76
N ARG A 97 -11.16 17.63 11.19
CA ARG A 97 -12.30 17.96 10.32
C ARG A 97 -11.94 18.78 9.07
N ASN A 98 -10.75 19.38 9.04
CA ASN A 98 -10.24 20.16 7.92
C ASN A 98 -9.12 19.41 7.16
N TYR A 99 -9.18 18.07 7.10
CA TYR A 99 -8.11 17.24 6.51
C TYR A 99 -7.83 17.54 5.02
N ASP A 100 -8.80 18.15 4.32
CA ASP A 100 -8.76 18.43 2.88
C ASP A 100 -8.48 19.91 2.54
N ASN A 101 -8.15 20.75 3.54
CA ASN A 101 -7.92 22.17 3.31
C ASN A 101 -6.84 22.76 4.24
N LEU A 102 -6.37 23.97 3.89
CA LEU A 102 -5.25 24.64 4.58
C LEU A 102 -5.53 24.94 6.05
N LYS A 103 -6.80 24.96 6.51
CA LYS A 103 -7.10 25.18 7.93
C LYS A 103 -6.75 23.97 8.80
N GLY A 104 -6.54 22.80 8.19
CA GLY A 104 -6.13 21.57 8.87
C GLY A 104 -4.64 21.47 9.15
N THR A 105 -3.81 22.41 8.66
CA THR A 105 -2.38 22.41 8.95
C THR A 105 -2.10 23.07 10.30
N ASN A 106 -0.98 22.73 10.93
CA ASN A 106 -0.49 23.50 12.06
C ASN A 106 -0.28 24.95 11.62
N LYS A 107 -0.62 25.92 12.49
CA LYS A 107 -0.33 27.33 12.22
C LYS A 107 1.19 27.49 12.04
N ILE A 108 1.60 27.96 10.86
CA ILE A 108 2.95 28.43 10.58
C ILE A 108 3.09 29.85 11.14
#